data_AF-A0A9D2NSE6-F1
#
_entry.id   AF-A0A9D2NSE6-F1
#
_cell.length_a   1.000
_cell.length_b   1.000
_cell.length_c   1.000
_cell.angle_alpha   90.00
_cell.angle_beta   90.00
_cell.angle_gamma   90.00
#
_symmetry.space_group_name_H-M   'P 1'
#
loop_
_entity.id
_entity.type
_entity.pdbx_description
1 polymer ?
#
loop_
_entity_poly.entity_id
_entity_poly.type
_entity_poly.pdbx_seq_one_letter_code
_entity_poly.pdbx_strand_id
1 'polypeptide(L)'
;MIRHVCYAIALTVCALLHGLMANDAPAMLSGKIAWIALMLLILSAVSRRMRTRPGWAKVHRILSACVFLLILVHILHAVLT
;
A
#
# COMPACT_ATOMS: atom_id res chain seq x y z
N MET A 1 13.66 12.47 -3.64
CA MET A 1 13.92 11.01 -3.75
C MET A 1 14.10 10.37 -2.38
N ILE A 2 15.16 10.70 -1.62
CA ILE A 2 15.44 10.06 -0.31
C ILE A 2 14.27 10.18 0.68
N ARG A 3 13.71 11.39 0.89
CA ARG A 3 12.54 11.59 1.77
C ARG A 3 11.35 10.70 1.42
N HIS A 4 11.05 10.56 0.14
CA HIS A 4 9.94 9.73 -0.33
C HIS A 4 10.17 8.24 -0.02
N VAL A 5 11.39 7.75 -0.20
CA VAL A 5 11.77 6.37 0.15
C VAL A 5 11.65 6.14 1.66
N CYS A 6 12.11 7.08 2.50
CA CYS A 6 11.96 6.98 3.95
C CYS A 6 10.48 6.88 4.36
N TYR A 7 9.60 7.71 3.78
CA TYR A 7 8.16 7.62 4.06
C TYR A 7 7.55 6.32 3.55
N ALA A 8 7.97 5.80 2.40
CA ALA A 8 7.50 4.51 1.91
C ALA A 8 7.91 3.37 2.85
N ILE A 9 9.14 3.37 3.37
CA ILE A 9 9.60 2.39 4.35
C ILE A 9 8.79 2.50 5.64
N ALA A 10 8.64 3.70 6.19
CA ALA A 10 7.83 3.92 7.40
C ALA A 10 6.39 3.45 7.20
N LEU A 11 5.76 3.80 6.08
CA LEU A 11 4.41 3.36 5.73
C LEU A 11 4.32 1.83 5.66
N THR A 12 5.31 1.18 5.05
CA THR A 12 5.38 -0.29 4.94
C THR A 12 5.41 -0.95 6.31
N VAL A 13 6.31 -0.48 7.19
CA VAL A 13 6.50 -1.04 8.53
C VAL A 13 5.25 -0.81 9.38
N CYS A 14 4.71 0.41 9.38
CA CYS A 14 3.48 0.72 10.11
C CYS A 14 2.28 -0.09 9.61
N ALA A 15 2.12 -0.23 8.28
CA ALA A 15 1.03 -1.02 7.70
C ALA A 15 1.15 -2.52 8.05
N LEU A 16 2.38 -3.06 8.07
CA LEU A 16 2.63 -4.44 8.48
C LEU A 16 2.30 -4.65 9.97
N LEU A 17 2.80 -3.77 10.84
CA LEU A 17 2.51 -3.85 12.29
C LEU A 17 1.02 -3.70 12.56
N HIS A 18 0.36 -2.74 11.91
CA HIS A 18 -1.08 -2.55 12.00
C HIS A 18 -1.84 -3.81 11.57
N GLY A 19 -1.47 -4.41 10.44
CA GLY A 19 -2.10 -5.64 9.94
C GLY A 19 -1.86 -6.87 10.83
N LEU A 20 -0.70 -6.99 11.48
CA LEU A 20 -0.40 -8.07 12.43
C LEU A 20 -1.15 -7.90 13.75
N MET A 21 -1.38 -6.66 14.18
CA MET A 21 -2.12 -6.35 15.40
C MET A 21 -3.64 -6.30 15.19
N ALA A 22 -4.09 -6.25 13.94
CA ALA A 22 -5.50 -6.28 13.58
C ALA A 22 -6.06 -7.69 13.83
N ASN A 23 -6.85 -7.84 14.89
CA ASN A 23 -7.69 -9.01 15.17
C ASN A 23 -8.84 -9.14 14.15
N ASP A 24 -9.81 -10.02 14.42
CA ASP A 24 -11.04 -10.27 13.64
C ASP A 24 -12.03 -9.09 13.65
N ALA A 25 -11.56 -7.89 13.34
CA ALA A 25 -12.39 -6.71 13.14
C ALA A 25 -13.14 -6.81 11.79
N PRO A 26 -14.37 -6.29 11.69
CA PRO A 26 -15.17 -6.32 10.45
C PRO A 26 -14.45 -5.70 9.25
N ALA A 27 -13.59 -4.70 9.48
CA ALA A 27 -12.80 -4.06 8.43
C ALA A 27 -11.53 -4.83 8.00
N MET A 28 -11.22 -5.99 8.59
CA MET A 28 -9.97 -6.72 8.33
C MET A 28 -9.81 -7.16 6.87
N LEU A 29 -10.90 -7.56 6.20
CA LEU A 29 -10.84 -7.96 4.79
C LEU A 29 -10.40 -6.79 3.89
N SER A 30 -11.00 -5.62 4.09
CA SER A 30 -10.62 -4.40 3.34
C SER A 30 -9.18 -3.98 3.61
N GLY A 31 -8.69 -4.14 4.84
CA GLY A 31 -7.31 -3.87 5.21
C GLY A 31 -6.32 -4.82 4.53
N LYS A 32 -6.62 -6.12 4.46
CA LYS A 32 -5.79 -7.12 3.75
C LYS A 32 -5.66 -6.80 2.27
N ILE A 33 -6.75 -6.39 1.60
CA ILE A 33 -6.72 -6.00 0.18
C ILE A 33 -5.84 -4.75 -0.02
N ALA A 34 -6.01 -3.72 0.81
CA ALA A 34 -5.18 -2.53 0.76
C ALA A 34 -3.69 -2.84 0.99
N TRP A 35 -3.40 -3.74 1.93
CA TRP A 35 -2.05 -4.18 2.26
C TRP A 35 -1.38 -4.93 1.10
N ILE A 36 -2.08 -5.86 0.44
CA ILE A 36 -1.56 -6.56 -0.75
C ILE A 36 -1.25 -5.57 -1.87
N ALA A 37 -2.13 -4.60 -2.12
CA ALA A 37 -1.89 -3.56 -3.13
C ALA A 37 -0.66 -2.70 -2.79
N LEU A 38 -0.46 -2.37 -1.51
CA LEU A 38 0.74 -1.66 -1.04
C LEU A 38 2.01 -2.50 -1.25
N MET A 39 1.97 -3.81 -0.98
CA MET A 39 3.10 -4.71 -1.25
C MET A 39 3.45 -4.77 -2.74
N LEU A 40 2.45 -4.83 -3.62
CA LEU A 40 2.66 -4.77 -5.06
C LEU A 40 3.29 -3.43 -5.49
N LEU A 41 2.87 -2.32 -4.88
CA LEU A 41 3.43 -0.99 -5.14
C LEU A 41 4.92 -0.95 -4.78
N ILE A 42 5.28 -1.45 -3.61
CA ILE A 42 6.67 -1.49 -3.14
C ILE A 42 7.50 -2.44 -3.98
N LEU A 43 6.98 -3.63 -4.31
CA LEU A 43 7.67 -4.60 -5.17
C LEU A 43 7.95 -4.01 -6.56
N SER A 44 6.97 -3.29 -7.12
CA SER A 44 7.15 -2.57 -8.39
C SER A 44 8.27 -1.53 -8.31
N ALA A 45 8.46 -0.91 -7.14
CA ALA A 45 9.49 0.09 -6.93
C ALA A 45 10.85 -0.53 -6.70
N VAL A 46 10.99 -1.56 -5.86
CA VAL A 46 12.26 -2.22 -5.51
C VAL A 46 12.83 -3.02 -6.66
N SER A 47 11.98 -3.65 -7.49
CA SER A 47 12.44 -4.46 -8.62
C SER A 47 13.13 -3.62 -9.70
N ARG A 48 14.46 -3.73 -9.78
CA ARG A 48 15.27 -3.05 -10.79
C ARG A 48 14.82 -3.37 -12.21
N ARG A 49 14.41 -4.63 -12.46
CA ARG A 49 13.86 -5.10 -13.74
C ARG A 49 12.54 -4.41 -14.10
N MET A 50 11.69 -4.11 -13.11
CA MET A 50 10.44 -3.40 -13.37
C MET A 50 10.69 -1.91 -13.59
N ARG A 51 11.61 -1.31 -12.84
CA ARG A 51 11.93 0.12 -12.92
C ARG A 51 12.51 0.54 -14.27
N THR A 52 13.21 -0.36 -14.96
CA THR A 52 13.78 -0.10 -16.30
C THR A 52 12.78 -0.28 -17.44
N ARG A 53 11.58 -0.81 -17.18
CA ARG A 53 10.57 -0.98 -18.24
C ARG A 53 9.98 0.37 -18.65
N PRO A 54 9.76 0.60 -19.96
CA PRO A 54 9.03 1.77 -20.43
C PRO A 54 7.61 1.74 -19.84
N GLY A 55 7.18 2.87 -19.28
CA GLY A 55 5.87 3.00 -18.63
C GLY A 55 5.82 2.62 -17.15
N TRP A 56 6.92 2.19 -16.53
CA TRP A 56 6.97 1.91 -15.08
C TRP A 56 6.41 3.05 -14.23
N ALA A 57 6.80 4.29 -14.53
CA ALA A 57 6.34 5.46 -13.78
C ALA A 57 4.81 5.65 -13.86
N LYS A 58 4.19 5.30 -15.00
CA LYS A 58 2.73 5.34 -15.16
C LYS A 58 2.07 4.26 -14.30
N VAL A 59 2.58 3.02 -14.36
CA VAL A 59 2.09 1.90 -13.55
C VAL A 59 2.21 2.20 -12.06
N HIS A 60 3.38 2.69 -11.62
CA HIS A 60 3.62 3.03 -10.22
C HIS A 60 2.68 4.13 -9.71
N ARG A 61 2.40 5.16 -10.52
CA ARG A 61 1.42 6.20 -10.18
C ARG A 61 -0.02 5.68 -10.12
N ILE A 62 -0.44 4.88 -11.09
CA ILE A 62 -1.79 4.27 -11.09
C ILE A 62 -1.96 3.41 -9.84
N LEU A 63 -0.98 2.56 -9.55
CA LEU A 63 -1.00 1.69 -8.40
C LEU A 63 -0.98 2.48 -7.08
N SER A 64 -0.27 3.60 -7.02
CA SER A 64 -0.31 4.53 -5.87
C SER A 64 -1.72 5.12 -5.67
N ALA A 65 -2.39 5.52 -6.75
CA ALA A 65 -3.77 6.02 -6.67
C ALA A 65 -4.75 4.93 -6.22
N CYS A 66 -4.60 3.69 -6.70
CA CYS A 66 -5.39 2.55 -6.24
C CYS A 66 -5.17 2.27 -4.75
N VAL A 67 -3.90 2.25 -4.29
CA VAL A 67 -3.58 2.05 -2.87
C VAL A 67 -4.18 3.16 -2.01
N PHE A 68 -4.10 4.41 -2.45
CA PHE A 68 -4.73 5.53 -1.75
C PHE A 68 -6.25 5.35 -1.59
N LEU A 69 -6.95 5.00 -2.68
CA LEU A 69 -8.39 4.76 -2.65
C LEU A 69 -8.75 3.58 -1.73
N LEU A 70 -7.99 2.49 -1.79
CA LEU A 70 -8.21 1.33 -0.93
C LEU A 70 -8.02 1.66 0.55
N ILE A 71 -7.00 2.46 0.90
CA ILE A 71 -6.78 2.94 2.27
C ILE A 71 -7.95 3.81 2.71
N LEU A 72 -8.42 4.74 1.85
CA LEU A 72 -9.57 5.59 2.16
C LEU A 72 -10.82 4.76 2.46
N VAL A 73 -11.13 3.77 1.61
CA VAL A 73 -12.25 2.84 1.80
C VAL A 73 -12.07 2.03 3.09
N HIS A 74 -10.87 1.52 3.37
CA HIS A 74 -10.59 0.77 4.59
C HIS A 74 -10.83 1.60 5.86
N ILE A 75 -10.37 2.85 5.87
CA ILE A 75 -10.60 3.78 7.00
C ILE A 75 -12.09 4.07 7.15
N LEU A 76 -12.79 4.40 6.06
CA LEU A 76 -14.23 4.65 6.11
C LEU A 76 -15.00 3.44 6.62
N HIS A 77 -14.66 2.25 6.13
CA HIS A 77 -15.27 1.00 6.59
C HIS A 77 -15.00 0.78 8.09
N ALA A 78 -13.75 0.92 8.53
CA ALA A 78 -13.37 0.75 9.94
C ALA A 78 -13.98 1.79 10.90
N VAL A 79 -14.33 2.98 10.41
CA VAL A 79 -14.97 4.03 11.22
C VAL A 79 -16.49 3.87 11.26
N LEU A 80 -17.09 3.32 10.19
CA LEU A 80 -18.55 3.17 10.07
C LEU A 80 -19.09 1.84 10.59
N THR A 81 -18.23 0.87 10.88
CA THR A 81 -18.57 -0.46 11.43
C THR A 81 -17.91 -0.70 12.75
#